data_AF-A0A2Z4Y538-F1
#
_entry.id   AF-A0A2Z4Y538-F1
#
_cell.length_a   1.000
_cell.length_b   1.000
_cell.length_c   1.000
_cell.angle_alpha   90.00
_cell.angle_beta   90.00
_cell.angle_gamma   90.00
#
_symmetry.space_group_name_H-M   'P 1'
#
loop_
_entity.id
_entity.type
_entity.pdbx_description
1 polymer ?
#
loop_
_entity_poly.entity_id
_entity_poly.type
_entity_poly.pdbx_seq_one_letter_code
_entity_poly.pdbx_strand_id
1 'polypeptide(L)'
;MVGGAFRFCLRGNDLFYRLVTFAVNLRSRVVHRVYGDQGIFVRTSIFQQVGGFRDLGFCEDVDLVLRLRKMGRFVLLPQVVETSARTWVRYGKLRTTLYHIRELFRYEFLRRTGKLPPWPEPEEPQKAPAETASEAMNLDEKREPAQPHL
;
A
#
# COMPACT_ATOMS: atom_id res chain seq x y z
N MET A 1 14.45 7.99 3.94
CA MET A 1 13.38 7.46 3.07
C MET A 1 12.20 7.10 3.95
N VAL A 2 11.00 7.59 3.62
CA VAL A 2 9.78 7.35 4.41
C VAL A 2 9.05 6.05 4.00
N GLY A 3 9.18 5.69 2.73
CA GLY A 3 8.57 4.50 2.14
C GLY A 3 8.85 4.42 0.64
N GLY A 4 8.18 3.51 -0.04
CA GLY A 4 8.29 3.31 -1.46
C GLY A 4 7.28 2.32 -2.01
N ALA A 5 7.43 2.00 -3.28
CA ALA A 5 6.66 0.94 -3.94
C ALA A 5 7.50 0.28 -5.03
N PHE A 6 7.03 -0.84 -5.56
CA PHE A 6 7.68 -1.54 -6.67
C PHE A 6 7.10 -1.11 -8.02
N ARG A 7 7.80 -1.45 -9.11
CA ARG A 7 7.23 -1.33 -10.46
C ARG A 7 6.13 -2.34 -10.65
N PHE A 8 5.12 -1.95 -11.39
CA PHE A 8 3.99 -2.81 -11.76
C PHE A 8 4.35 -3.65 -12.97
N CYS A 9 3.90 -4.91 -13.03
CA CYS A 9 3.82 -5.69 -14.26
C CYS A 9 2.53 -6.50 -14.30
N LEU A 10 1.86 -6.47 -15.44
CA LEU A 10 0.68 -7.29 -15.69
C LEU A 10 1.10 -8.57 -16.43
N ARG A 11 0.82 -9.73 -15.83
CA ARG A 11 1.15 -11.03 -16.42
C ARG A 11 0.35 -11.28 -17.70
N GLY A 12 1.06 -11.48 -18.81
CA GLY A 12 0.51 -11.94 -20.08
C GLY A 12 1.30 -11.45 -21.29
N ASN A 13 1.19 -12.15 -22.41
CA ASN A 13 1.95 -11.87 -23.63
C ASN A 13 1.28 -10.88 -24.60
N ASP A 14 0.15 -10.29 -24.21
CA ASP A 14 -0.62 -9.38 -25.06
C ASP A 14 0.00 -7.97 -25.08
N LEU A 15 0.07 -7.37 -26.27
CA LEU A 15 0.56 -5.99 -26.46
C LEU A 15 -0.21 -4.99 -25.59
N PHE A 16 -1.50 -5.24 -25.37
CA PHE A 16 -2.32 -4.43 -24.51
C PHE A 16 -1.82 -4.42 -23.06
N TYR A 17 -1.45 -5.58 -22.51
CA TYR A 17 -0.94 -5.67 -21.13
C TYR A 17 0.43 -5.01 -20.97
N ARG A 18 1.27 -5.07 -22.01
CA ARG A 18 2.53 -4.33 -22.07
C ARG A 18 2.30 -2.82 -22.08
N LEU A 19 1.32 -2.34 -22.86
CA LEU A 19 0.96 -0.92 -22.91
C LEU A 19 0.41 -0.43 -21.56
N VAL A 20 -0.48 -1.19 -20.93
CA VAL A 20 -1.00 -0.88 -19.58
C VAL A 20 0.14 -0.83 -18.57
N THR A 21 1.03 -1.82 -18.58
CA THR A 21 2.20 -1.87 -17.69
C THR A 21 3.09 -0.64 -17.86
N PHE A 22 3.37 -0.25 -19.11
CA PHE A 22 4.14 0.94 -19.41
C PHE A 22 3.44 2.22 -18.91
N ALA A 23 2.16 2.37 -19.22
CA ALA A 23 1.37 3.54 -18.81
C ALA A 23 1.27 3.68 -17.28
N VAL A 24 1.07 2.58 -16.56
CA VAL A 24 1.05 2.56 -15.09
C VAL A 24 2.42 2.97 -14.54
N ASN A 25 3.52 2.36 -15.01
CA ASN A 25 4.84 2.71 -14.52
C ASN A 25 5.25 4.16 -14.85
N LEU A 26 4.91 4.65 -16.04
CA LEU A 26 5.14 6.04 -16.43
C LEU A 26 4.37 7.00 -15.53
N ARG A 27 3.07 6.75 -15.31
CA ARG A 27 2.22 7.54 -14.42
C ARG A 27 2.77 7.52 -12.98
N SER A 28 3.16 6.37 -12.46
CA SER A 28 3.73 6.25 -11.11
C SER A 28 5.07 6.97 -10.98
N ARG A 29 5.87 7.03 -12.05
CA ARG A 29 7.14 7.79 -12.06
C ARG A 29 6.93 9.30 -12.14
N VAL A 30 5.99 9.77 -12.97
CA VAL A 30 5.77 11.20 -13.24
C VAL A 30 4.90 11.84 -12.16
N VAL A 31 3.72 11.27 -11.89
CA VAL A 31 2.72 11.87 -10.99
C VAL A 31 2.64 11.15 -9.63
N HIS A 32 3.40 10.08 -9.42
CA HIS A 32 3.46 9.35 -8.15
C HIS A 32 2.08 8.89 -7.67
N ARG A 33 1.28 8.38 -8.61
CA ARG A 33 -0.03 7.80 -8.38
C ARG A 33 0.10 6.29 -8.30
N VAL A 34 0.66 5.86 -7.19
CA VAL A 34 0.93 4.45 -6.91
C VAL A 34 -0.31 3.81 -6.31
N TYR A 35 -0.70 2.66 -6.84
CA TYR A 35 -1.78 1.82 -6.30
C TYR A 35 -1.20 0.69 -5.44
N GLY A 36 -2.03 0.08 -4.59
CA GLY A 36 -1.61 -1.01 -3.72
C GLY A 36 -1.12 -2.26 -4.48
N ASP A 37 -1.55 -2.45 -5.73
CA ASP A 37 -1.09 -3.51 -6.62
C ASP A 37 0.41 -3.40 -6.99
N GLN A 38 1.03 -2.25 -6.72
CA GLN A 38 2.47 -2.02 -6.88
C GLN A 38 3.28 -2.43 -5.65
N GLY A 39 2.65 -2.91 -4.58
CA GLY A 39 3.31 -3.28 -3.33
C GLY A 39 3.93 -2.06 -2.62
N ILE A 40 3.12 -1.31 -1.90
CA ILE A 40 3.57 -0.15 -1.12
C ILE A 40 4.22 -0.64 0.19
N PHE A 41 5.37 -0.07 0.53
CA PHE A 41 6.04 -0.28 1.80
C PHE A 41 6.37 1.05 2.48
N VAL A 42 6.30 1.08 3.80
CA VAL A 42 6.47 2.30 4.60
C VAL A 42 6.99 1.92 5.99
N ARG A 43 7.73 2.83 6.63
CA ARG A 43 8.14 2.64 8.03
C ARG A 43 6.92 2.72 8.95
N THR A 44 6.79 1.79 9.90
CA THR A 44 5.65 1.74 10.84
C THR A 44 5.43 3.05 11.58
N SER A 45 6.51 3.67 12.08
CA SER A 45 6.42 4.96 12.78
C SER A 45 5.85 6.08 11.90
N ILE A 46 6.21 6.12 10.61
CA ILE A 46 5.70 7.10 9.67
C ILE A 46 4.26 6.78 9.28
N PHE A 47 3.92 5.50 9.08
CA PHE A 47 2.55 5.08 8.79
C PHE A 47 1.58 5.50 9.90
N GLN A 48 1.97 5.29 11.16
CA GLN A 48 1.22 5.76 12.33
C GLN A 48 1.17 7.29 12.38
N GLN A 49 2.28 7.98 12.11
CA GLN A 49 2.32 9.44 12.10
C GLN A 49 1.42 10.07 11.02
N VAL A 50 1.26 9.43 9.87
CA VAL A 50 0.31 9.90 8.83
C VAL A 50 -1.12 9.40 9.06
N GLY A 51 -1.36 8.64 10.14
CA GLY A 51 -2.65 8.10 10.55
C GLY A 51 -3.19 6.97 9.67
N GLY A 52 -2.31 6.23 8.98
CA GLY A 52 -2.71 5.05 8.21
C GLY A 52 -3.48 5.35 6.92
N PHE A 53 -4.39 4.44 6.54
CA PHE A 53 -5.26 4.59 5.37
C PHE A 53 -6.49 5.44 5.70
N ARG A 54 -6.90 6.27 4.75
CA ARG A 54 -8.20 6.95 4.83
C ARG A 54 -9.27 6.02 4.26
N ASP A 55 -10.39 5.88 4.96
CA ASP A 55 -11.54 5.13 4.46
C ASP A 55 -12.21 5.89 3.29
N LEU A 56 -11.72 5.63 2.09
CA LEU A 56 -12.26 6.20 0.85
C LEU A 56 -13.07 5.17 0.05
N GLY A 57 -12.84 3.88 0.27
CA GLY A 57 -13.34 2.78 -0.56
C GLY A 57 -12.78 2.75 -2.01
N PHE A 58 -11.96 3.73 -2.37
CA PHE A 58 -11.24 3.82 -3.64
C PHE A 58 -10.02 4.73 -3.50
N CYS A 59 -8.91 4.41 -4.17
CA CYS A 59 -7.71 5.24 -4.20
C CYS A 59 -7.13 5.59 -2.80
N GLU A 60 -7.41 4.81 -1.76
CA GLU A 60 -6.82 4.96 -0.42
C GLU A 60 -5.29 4.88 -0.43
N ASP A 61 -4.74 3.98 -1.26
CA ASP A 61 -3.30 3.84 -1.52
C ASP A 61 -2.69 5.11 -2.10
N VAL A 62 -3.38 5.71 -3.07
CA VAL A 62 -2.94 6.93 -3.76
C VAL A 62 -2.91 8.10 -2.77
N ASP A 63 -3.93 8.18 -1.91
CA ASP A 63 -3.99 9.17 -0.83
C ASP A 63 -2.86 8.98 0.20
N LEU A 64 -2.62 7.74 0.61
CA LEU A 64 -1.51 7.40 1.50
C LEU A 64 -0.17 7.82 0.92
N VAL A 65 0.13 7.46 -0.33
CA VAL A 65 1.40 7.82 -0.98
C VAL A 65 1.56 9.33 -1.08
N LEU A 66 0.48 10.05 -1.40
CA LEU A 66 0.49 11.52 -1.41
C LEU A 66 0.84 12.12 -0.05
N ARG A 67 0.29 11.59 1.04
CA ARG A 67 0.60 12.03 2.40
C ARG A 67 2.02 11.67 2.81
N LEU A 68 2.46 10.43 2.54
CA LEU A 68 3.84 9.99 2.82
C LEU A 68 4.87 10.88 2.12
N ARG A 69 4.60 11.31 0.88
CA ARG A 69 5.49 12.23 0.17
C ARG A 69 5.66 13.59 0.83
N LYS A 70 4.67 14.06 1.60
CA LYS A 70 4.81 15.30 2.40
C LYS A 70 5.73 15.10 3.60
N MET A 71 5.87 13.87 4.09
CA MET A 71 6.75 13.51 5.21
C MET A 71 8.21 13.28 4.77
N GLY A 72 8.46 13.04 3.48
CA GLY A 72 9.82 12.92 2.96
C GLY A 72 9.93 12.10 1.67
N ARG A 73 11.14 11.58 1.41
CA ARG A 73 11.46 10.87 0.16
C ARG A 73 10.77 9.51 0.06
N PHE A 74 9.86 9.39 -0.91
CA PHE A 74 9.21 8.16 -1.37
C PHE A 74 9.91 7.63 -2.63
N VAL A 75 10.22 6.34 -2.70
CA VAL A 75 11.03 5.76 -3.80
C VAL A 75 10.25 4.69 -4.57
N LEU A 76 10.28 4.75 -5.90
CA LEU A 76 9.83 3.65 -6.75
C LEU A 76 11.03 2.73 -7.04
N LEU A 77 11.00 1.53 -6.49
CA LEU A 77 12.04 0.53 -6.65
C LEU A 77 11.99 -0.12 -8.04
N PRO A 78 13.13 -0.50 -8.62
CA PRO A 78 13.17 -1.11 -9.94
C PRO A 78 12.65 -2.56 -9.95
N GLN A 79 12.55 -3.23 -8.81
CA GLN A 79 11.95 -4.57 -8.74
C GLN A 79 10.47 -4.51 -9.13
N VAL A 80 9.97 -5.61 -9.64
CA VAL A 80 8.65 -5.70 -10.26
C VAL A 80 7.74 -6.58 -9.44
N VAL A 81 6.54 -6.10 -9.15
CA VAL A 81 5.42 -6.90 -8.64
C VAL A 81 4.57 -7.32 -9.83
N GLU A 82 4.51 -8.64 -10.03
CA GLU A 82 3.71 -9.24 -11.08
C GLU A 82 2.28 -9.47 -10.59
N THR A 83 1.32 -8.96 -11.37
CA THR A 83 -0.10 -9.06 -11.05
C THR A 83 -0.82 -9.86 -12.12
N SER A 84 -1.79 -10.68 -11.70
CA SER A 84 -2.58 -11.49 -12.63
C SER A 84 -3.56 -10.62 -13.44
N ALA A 85 -3.72 -10.88 -14.74
CA ALA A 85 -4.71 -10.21 -15.59
C ALA A 85 -6.18 -10.66 -15.35
N ARG A 86 -6.50 -11.29 -14.21
CA ARG A 86 -7.83 -11.87 -13.92
C ARG A 86 -8.98 -10.88 -14.09
N THR A 87 -8.85 -9.68 -13.53
CA THR A 87 -9.87 -8.61 -13.64
C THR A 87 -10.10 -8.18 -15.09
N TRP A 88 -9.01 -8.07 -15.85
CA TRP A 88 -9.03 -7.68 -17.25
C TRP A 88 -9.68 -8.74 -18.16
N VAL A 89 -9.45 -10.02 -17.84
CA VAL A 89 -10.10 -11.15 -18.53
C VAL A 89 -11.58 -11.20 -18.20
N ARG A 90 -11.97 -10.98 -16.93
CA ARG A 90 -13.36 -11.06 -16.48
C ARG A 90 -14.23 -9.91 -16.96
N TYR A 91 -13.74 -8.67 -16.87
CA TYR A 91 -14.53 -7.47 -17.14
C TYR A 91 -14.25 -6.82 -18.49
N GLY A 92 -13.20 -7.27 -19.19
CA GLY A 92 -12.80 -6.77 -20.49
C GLY A 92 -11.86 -5.58 -20.41
N LYS A 93 -10.95 -5.52 -21.38
CA LYS A 93 -9.81 -4.61 -21.42
C LYS A 93 -10.19 -3.12 -21.27
N LEU A 94 -11.06 -2.65 -22.16
CA LEU A 94 -11.44 -1.23 -22.19
C LEU A 94 -12.25 -0.81 -20.96
N ARG A 95 -13.15 -1.69 -20.47
CA ARG A 95 -13.99 -1.42 -19.31
C ARG A 95 -13.14 -1.26 -18.05
N THR A 96 -12.17 -2.15 -17.84
CA THR A 96 -11.23 -2.06 -16.71
C THR A 96 -10.35 -0.80 -16.79
N THR A 97 -9.83 -0.45 -17.98
CA THR A 97 -9.07 0.80 -18.15
C THR A 97 -9.90 2.02 -17.80
N LEU A 98 -11.12 2.13 -18.36
CA LEU A 98 -11.98 3.28 -18.14
C LEU A 98 -12.40 3.41 -16.67
N TYR A 99 -12.65 2.30 -16.00
CA TYR A 99 -12.92 2.28 -14.56
C TYR A 99 -11.77 2.89 -13.76
N HIS A 100 -10.53 2.43 -13.95
CA HIS A 100 -9.37 2.97 -13.23
C HIS A 100 -9.14 4.46 -13.53
N ILE A 101 -9.31 4.87 -14.79
CA ILE A 101 -9.23 6.27 -15.20
C ILE A 101 -10.30 7.08 -14.44
N ARG A 102 -11.56 6.65 -14.48
CA ARG A 102 -12.68 7.33 -13.81
C ARG A 102 -12.44 7.48 -12.31
N GLU A 103 -12.04 6.41 -11.62
CA GLU A 103 -11.76 6.47 -10.18
C GLU A 103 -10.61 7.43 -9.86
N LEU A 104 -9.55 7.46 -10.66
CA LEU A 104 -8.45 8.40 -10.48
C LEU A 104 -8.90 9.86 -10.69
N PHE A 105 -9.66 10.13 -11.76
CA PHE A 105 -10.19 11.48 -12.02
C PHE A 105 -11.15 11.93 -10.93
N ARG A 106 -12.03 11.03 -10.46
CA ARG A 106 -12.93 11.27 -9.33
C ARG A 106 -12.14 11.62 -8.07
N TYR A 107 -11.12 10.84 -7.73
CA TYR A 107 -10.25 11.12 -6.59
C TYR A 107 -9.58 12.49 -6.70
N GLU A 108 -8.98 12.83 -7.85
CA GLU A 108 -8.35 14.14 -8.05
C GLU A 108 -9.33 15.31 -7.98
N PHE A 109 -10.52 15.13 -8.52
CA PHE A 109 -11.58 16.14 -8.44
C PHE A 109 -12.00 16.38 -6.99
N LEU A 110 -12.28 15.33 -6.22
CA LEU A 110 -12.65 15.44 -4.81
C LEU A 110 -11.51 16.05 -3.98
N ARG A 111 -10.27 15.64 -4.25
CA ARG A 111 -9.07 16.19 -3.60
C ARG A 111 -8.89 17.68 -3.86
N ARG A 112 -9.07 18.12 -5.11
CA ARG A 112 -8.92 19.54 -5.50
C ARG A 112 -10.04 20.42 -5.00
N THR A 113 -11.26 19.88 -4.92
CA THR A 113 -12.44 20.62 -4.45
C THR A 113 -12.60 20.61 -2.93
N GLY A 114 -11.71 19.90 -2.20
CA GLY A 114 -11.81 19.76 -0.75
C GLY A 114 -12.98 18.88 -0.30
N LYS A 115 -13.57 18.10 -1.20
CA LYS A 115 -14.74 17.23 -0.96
C LYS A 115 -14.36 15.79 -0.60
N LEU A 116 -13.10 15.53 -0.26
CA LEU A 116 -12.74 14.23 0.32
C LEU A 116 -13.44 14.10 1.67
N PRO A 117 -13.92 12.91 2.05
CA PRO A 117 -14.47 12.70 3.38
C PRO A 117 -13.45 13.16 4.43
N PRO A 118 -13.93 13.67 5.58
CA PRO A 118 -13.07 14.13 6.64
C PRO A 118 -12.11 13.03 7.05
N TRP A 119 -10.96 13.43 7.56
CA TRP A 119 -10.01 12.49 8.12
C TRP A 119 -10.72 11.65 9.19
N PRO A 120 -10.64 10.31 9.17
CA PRO A 120 -11.17 9.52 10.27
C PRO A 120 -10.47 10.01 11.54
N GLU A 121 -11.25 10.36 12.57
CA GLU A 121 -10.67 10.64 13.87
C GLU A 121 -9.78 9.45 14.25
N PRO A 122 -8.55 9.69 14.74
CA PRO A 122 -7.65 8.59 15.07
C PRO A 122 -8.38 7.65 16.03
N GLU A 123 -8.72 6.45 15.55
CA GLU A 123 -9.13 5.37 16.44
C GLU A 123 -8.02 5.22 17.48
N GLU A 124 -8.39 5.27 18.76
CA GLU A 124 -7.46 5.04 19.85
C GLU A 124 -6.61 3.82 19.50
N PRO A 125 -5.27 3.93 19.55
CA PRO A 125 -4.41 2.84 19.14
C PRO A 125 -4.86 1.60 19.87
N GLN A 126 -5.36 0.61 19.11
CA GLN A 126 -5.83 -0.64 19.67
C GLN A 126 -4.67 -1.21 20.47
N LYS A 127 -4.78 -1.14 21.81
CA LYS A 127 -3.75 -1.62 22.72
C LYS A 127 -3.42 -3.02 22.25
N ALA A 128 -2.15 -3.27 21.93
CA ALA A 128 -1.67 -4.63 21.74
C ALA A 128 -2.20 -5.47 22.91
N PRO A 129 -2.75 -6.67 22.68
CA PRO A 129 -3.23 -7.51 23.76
C PRO A 129 -2.11 -7.63 24.80
N ALA A 130 -2.40 -7.18 26.03
CA ALA A 130 -1.46 -7.20 27.15
C ALA A 130 -0.94 -8.61 27.46
N GLU A 131 -1.52 -9.64 26.84
CA GLU A 131 -1.18 -11.04 26.99
C GLU A 131 0.17 -11.42 26.38
N THR A 132 0.65 -10.72 25.34
CA THR A 132 1.90 -11.10 24.65
C THR A 132 3.16 -10.84 25.50
N ALA A 133 3.12 -9.89 26.44
CA ALA A 133 4.25 -9.60 27.32
C ALA A 133 4.33 -10.56 28.53
N SER A 134 3.18 -11.04 29.01
CA SER A 134 3.10 -12.02 30.12
C SER A 134 3.54 -13.42 29.68
N GLU A 135 3.23 -13.82 28.44
CA GLU A 135 3.71 -15.09 27.86
C GLU A 135 5.21 -15.09 27.58
N ALA A 136 5.78 -13.96 27.13
CA ALA A 136 7.23 -13.85 26.91
C ALA A 136 8.04 -13.91 28.22
N MET A 137 7.51 -13.40 29.34
CA MET A 137 8.15 -13.52 30.66
C MET A 137 8.06 -14.93 31.25
N ASN A 138 6.97 -15.67 31.02
CA ASN A 138 6.81 -17.04 31.53
C ASN A 138 7.68 -18.08 30.80
N LEU A 139 8.17 -17.78 29.60
CA LEU A 139 9.03 -18.68 28.82
C LEU A 139 10.50 -18.64 29.28
N ASP A 140 10.97 -17.54 29.87
CA ASP A 140 12.33 -17.43 30.41
C ASP A 140 12.46 -18.07 31.81
N GLU A 141 11.36 -18.15 32.58
CA GLU A 141 11.35 -18.77 33.92
C GLU A 141 11.31 -20.32 33.88
N LYS A 142 10.92 -20.93 32.73
CA LYS A 142 10.87 -22.39 32.55
C LYS A 142 12.15 -23.03 32.00
N ARG A 143 13.25 -22.28 31.84
CA ARG A 143 14.56 -22.89 31.54
C ARG A 143 15.17 -23.43 32.82
N GLU A 144 14.86 -24.69 33.15
CA GLU A 144 15.67 -25.46 34.10
C GLU A 144 17.15 -25.45 33.67
N PRO A 145 18.12 -25.21 34.57
CA PRO A 145 19.52 -25.37 34.23
C PRO A 145 19.80 -26.85 33.95
N ALA A 146 20.29 -27.14 32.74
CA ALA A 146 20.78 -28.46 32.36
C ALA A 146 21.77 -28.96 33.41
N GLN A 147 21.47 -30.12 34.01
CA GLN A 147 22.37 -30.78 34.94
C GLN A 147 23.69 -31.14 34.23
N PRO A 148 24.85 -30.88 34.84
CA PRO A 148 26.11 -31.29 34.25
C PRO A 148 26.25 -32.82 34.40
N HIS A 149 26.25 -33.52 33.28
CA HIS A 149 26.59 -34.94 33.25
C HIS A 149 28.11 -35.06 33.42
N LEU A 150 28.52 -35.80 34.46
CA LEU A 150 29.85 -36.37 34.64
C LEU A 150 29.96 -37.67 33.85
#